data_AF-R9M6Y3-F1
#
_entry.id   AF-R9M6Y3-F1
#
_cell.length_a   1.000
_cell.length_b   1.000
_cell.length_c   1.000
_cell.angle_alpha   90.00
_cell.angle_beta   90.00
_cell.angle_gamma   90.00
#
_symmetry.space_group_name_H-M   'P 1'
#
loop_
_entity.id
_entity.type
_entity.pdbx_description
1 polymer ?
#
loop_
_entity_poly.entity_id
_entity_poly.type
_entity_poly.pdbx_seq_one_letter_code
_entity_poly.pdbx_strand_id
1 'polypeptide(L)'
;MGPSVILQDCVAATVSWIRPYRRYSVDALGVPEPIDSPAQLDVKRYGVIVSCGGRRGLLLPDLEGVDTVEQQIDIARQKGGISAREHYTLERFEVVRHT
;
A
#
# COMPACT_ATOMS: atom_id res chain seq x y z
N MET A 1 -15.60 -28.75 41.83
CA MET A 1 -16.60 -27.65 41.88
C MET A 1 -16.06 -26.52 41.03
N GLY A 2 -16.80 -26.14 39.99
CA GLY A 2 -16.36 -25.21 38.93
C GLY A 2 -16.08 -25.95 37.63
N PRO A 3 -16.75 -25.62 36.51
CA PRO A 3 -17.37 -26.65 35.68
C PRO A 3 -16.65 -26.94 34.36
N SER A 4 -16.86 -28.17 33.90
CA SER A 4 -16.75 -28.61 32.51
C SER A 4 -17.40 -27.62 31.56
N VAL A 5 -16.70 -27.24 30.50
CA VAL A 5 -17.32 -26.67 29.30
C VAL A 5 -17.26 -27.74 28.23
N ILE A 6 -18.45 -28.25 27.94
CA ILE A 6 -18.79 -29.22 26.91
C ILE A 6 -18.55 -28.56 25.55
N LEU A 7 -17.78 -29.27 24.72
CA LEU A 7 -17.63 -29.05 23.29
C LEU A 7 -18.97 -29.33 22.59
N GLN A 8 -19.54 -28.34 21.90
CA GLN A 8 -20.52 -28.43 20.79
C GLN A 8 -20.92 -26.96 20.48
N ASP A 9 -20.67 -26.33 19.33
CA ASP A 9 -20.58 -26.85 17.96
C ASP A 9 -19.73 -25.92 17.06
N CYS A 10 -19.17 -26.58 16.03
CA CYS A 10 -18.53 -26.14 14.79
C CYS A 10 -18.85 -24.70 14.32
N VAL A 11 -17.88 -23.88 13.88
CA VAL A 11 -17.20 -24.01 12.56
C VAL A 11 -15.75 -23.53 12.64
N ALA A 12 -14.87 -24.36 12.08
CA ALA A 12 -13.43 -24.17 11.97
C ALA A 12 -13.01 -23.04 11.02
N ALA A 13 -11.99 -22.27 11.40
CA ALA A 13 -10.88 -21.91 10.50
C ALA A 13 -9.67 -21.44 11.31
N THR A 14 -8.53 -22.01 10.97
CA THR A 14 -7.25 -22.06 11.69
C THR A 14 -6.57 -20.69 11.80
N VAL A 15 -6.45 -20.13 13.00
CA VAL A 15 -5.51 -19.03 13.29
C VAL A 15 -4.41 -19.57 14.19
N SER A 16 -3.31 -19.94 13.54
CA SER A 16 -2.04 -20.32 14.17
C SER A 16 -1.39 -19.09 14.81
N TRP A 17 -1.39 -19.09 16.15
CA TRP A 17 -0.56 -18.31 17.08
C TRP A 17 -0.59 -16.76 17.01
N ILE A 18 -1.44 -16.23 17.89
CA ILE A 18 -1.33 -14.97 18.62
C ILE A 18 0.13 -14.50 18.86
N ARG A 19 0.42 -13.23 18.47
CA ARG A 19 1.47 -12.41 19.10
C ARG A 19 0.79 -11.25 19.86
N PRO A 20 0.99 -11.11 21.18
CA PRO A 20 0.08 -10.35 22.03
C PRO A 20 0.27 -8.81 22.06
N TYR A 21 1.05 -8.21 21.14
CA TYR A 21 1.28 -6.75 21.19
C TYR A 21 1.53 -6.08 19.83
N ARG A 22 1.01 -6.59 18.70
CA ARG A 22 1.17 -5.83 17.45
C ARG A 22 0.13 -4.70 17.43
N ARG A 23 0.56 -3.45 17.63
CA ARG A 23 -0.24 -2.29 17.21
C ARG A 23 -0.45 -2.44 15.72
N TYR A 24 -1.68 -2.69 15.31
CA TYR A 24 -2.03 -2.75 13.90
C TYR A 24 -2.22 -1.31 13.46
N SER A 25 -1.16 -0.67 12.96
CA SER A 25 -1.33 0.54 12.16
C SER A 25 -2.07 0.13 10.90
N VAL A 26 -3.34 0.51 10.81
CA VAL A 26 -4.13 0.28 9.60
C VAL A 26 -3.92 1.50 8.72
N ASP A 27 -3.16 1.31 7.65
CA ASP A 27 -3.04 2.32 6.61
C ASP A 27 -4.26 2.19 5.69
N ALA A 28 -5.21 3.10 5.83
CA ALA A 28 -6.32 3.20 4.90
C ALA A 28 -5.81 3.87 3.62
N LEU A 29 -5.71 3.08 2.55
CA LEU A 29 -5.39 3.58 1.22
C LEU A 29 -6.65 4.23 0.62
N GLY A 30 -6.55 5.51 0.28
CA GLY A 30 -7.57 6.19 -0.51
C GLY A 30 -7.74 5.59 -1.89
N VAL A 31 -8.82 5.97 -2.57
CA VAL A 31 -9.07 5.54 -3.95
C VAL A 31 -7.97 6.11 -4.85
N PRO A 32 -7.30 5.28 -5.68
CA PRO A 32 -6.32 5.79 -6.63
C PRO A 32 -7.00 6.62 -7.72
N GLU A 33 -6.46 7.81 -7.97
CA GLU A 33 -6.90 8.74 -9.01
C GLU A 33 -5.85 8.80 -10.12
N PRO A 34 -6.22 8.59 -11.40
CA PRO A 34 -5.29 8.78 -12.50
C PRO A 34 -4.85 10.24 -12.60
N ILE A 35 -3.58 10.46 -12.92
CA ILE A 35 -3.02 11.79 -13.14
C ILE A 35 -2.38 11.87 -14.53
N ASP A 36 -2.56 13.01 -15.18
CA ASP A 36 -1.97 13.27 -16.49
C ASP A 36 -0.56 13.85 -16.38
N SER A 37 -0.21 14.44 -15.23
CA SER A 37 1.05 15.13 -15.03
C SER A 37 1.63 14.92 -13.62
N PRO A 38 2.97 14.73 -13.49
CA PRO A 38 3.65 14.68 -12.21
C PRO A 38 3.47 15.96 -11.38
N ALA A 39 3.14 17.11 -11.99
CA ALA A 39 2.91 18.35 -11.25
C ALA A 39 1.72 18.28 -10.28
N GLN A 40 0.86 17.27 -10.41
CA GLN A 40 -0.28 17.00 -9.52
C GLN A 40 0.05 16.07 -8.35
N LEU A 41 1.31 15.62 -8.26
CA LEU A 41 1.84 14.72 -7.24
C LEU A 41 2.67 15.53 -6.24
N ASP A 42 2.48 15.24 -4.96
CA ASP A 42 3.30 15.77 -3.88
C ASP A 42 3.91 14.59 -3.14
N VAL A 43 5.24 14.53 -3.11
CA VAL A 43 6.02 13.41 -2.56
C VAL A 43 5.72 13.14 -1.09
N LYS A 44 5.29 14.16 -0.34
CA LYS A 44 4.99 14.04 1.09
C LYS A 44 3.54 13.69 1.37
N ARG A 45 2.62 14.04 0.47
CA ARG A 45 1.18 13.90 0.68
C ARG A 45 0.58 12.71 -0.07
N TYR A 46 1.04 12.45 -1.28
CA TYR A 46 0.47 11.46 -2.17
C TYR A 46 1.45 10.32 -2.44
N GLY A 47 0.95 9.09 -2.34
CA GLY A 47 1.62 7.94 -2.91
C GLY A 47 1.42 7.92 -4.42
N VAL A 48 2.34 7.30 -5.13
CA VAL A 48 2.26 7.09 -6.58
C VAL A 48 2.14 5.60 -6.89
N ILE A 49 1.25 5.29 -7.81
CA ILE A 49 1.12 3.97 -8.42
C ILE A 49 1.44 4.14 -9.89
N VAL A 50 2.30 3.27 -10.38
CA VAL A 50 2.67 3.21 -11.78
C VAL A 50 2.22 1.87 -12.33
N SER A 51 1.32 1.90 -13.30
CA SER A 51 0.72 0.71 -13.88
C SER A 51 1.11 0.61 -15.36
N CYS A 52 1.53 -0.57 -15.81
CA CYS A 52 1.92 -0.83 -17.20
C CYS A 52 1.49 -2.24 -17.58
N GLY A 53 0.32 -2.35 -18.23
CA GLY A 53 -0.30 -3.64 -18.56
C GLY A 53 -0.58 -4.45 -17.29
N GLY A 54 0.17 -5.54 -17.08
CA GLY A 54 0.06 -6.40 -15.89
C GLY A 54 1.07 -6.11 -14.78
N ARG A 55 2.03 -5.20 -14.99
CA ARG A 55 3.01 -4.80 -13.98
C ARG A 55 2.54 -3.54 -13.26
N ARG A 56 2.71 -3.50 -11.94
CA ARG A 56 2.40 -2.32 -11.14
C ARG A 56 3.48 -2.09 -10.09
N GLY A 57 3.90 -0.84 -9.95
CA GLY A 57 4.77 -0.36 -8.90
C GLY A 57 4.01 0.59 -8.01
N LEU A 58 4.06 0.37 -6.69
CA LEU A 58 3.46 1.27 -5.71
C LEU A 58 4.56 1.86 -4.84
N LEU A 59 4.45 3.16 -4.57
CA LEU A 59 5.35 3.86 -3.68
C LEU A 59 4.56 4.74 -2.72
N LEU A 60 4.84 4.58 -1.42
CA LEU A 60 4.20 5.35 -0.37
C LEU A 60 4.73 6.79 -0.34
N PRO A 61 3.92 7.75 0.12
CA PRO A 61 4.40 9.10 0.40
C PRO A 61 5.37 9.10 1.58
N ASP A 62 6.14 10.20 1.71
CA ASP A 62 6.96 10.49 2.89
C ASP A 62 8.09 9.47 3.13
N LEU A 63 8.74 9.03 2.04
CA LEU A 63 9.92 8.17 2.09
C LEU A 63 11.21 8.99 2.18
N GLU A 64 12.08 8.61 3.11
CA GLU A 64 13.41 9.21 3.27
C GLU A 64 14.28 8.98 2.03
N GLY A 65 14.84 10.07 1.47
CA GLY A 65 15.71 10.04 0.28
C GLY A 65 14.99 10.26 -1.05
N VAL A 66 13.70 10.60 -1.05
CA VAL A 66 12.94 10.99 -2.24
C VAL A 66 12.45 12.43 -2.08
N ASP A 67 13.10 13.36 -2.78
CA ASP A 67 12.80 14.80 -2.67
C ASP A 67 12.07 15.37 -3.89
N THR A 68 12.03 14.60 -4.99
CA THR A 68 11.43 15.04 -6.27
C THR A 68 10.39 14.05 -6.77
N VAL A 69 9.38 14.55 -7.46
CA VAL A 69 8.29 13.72 -8.01
C VAL A 69 8.83 12.79 -9.08
N GLU A 70 9.75 13.26 -9.92
CA GLU A 70 10.41 12.46 -10.95
C GLU A 70 11.14 11.26 -10.34
N GLN A 71 11.89 11.49 -9.26
CA GLN A 71 12.59 10.42 -8.55
C GLN A 71 11.59 9.43 -7.91
N GLN A 72 10.49 9.93 -7.34
CA GLN A 72 9.43 9.10 -6.78
C GLN A 72 8.83 8.18 -7.86
N ILE A 73 8.51 8.74 -9.03
CA ILE A 73 7.97 8.00 -10.17
C ILE A 73 8.98 6.95 -10.65
N ASP A 74 10.26 7.31 -10.81
CA ASP A 74 11.30 6.39 -11.26
C ASP A 74 11.53 5.23 -10.29
N ILE A 75 11.53 5.48 -8.98
CA ILE A 75 11.61 4.42 -7.97
C ILE A 75 10.38 3.51 -8.04
N ALA A 76 9.18 4.09 -8.17
CA ALA A 76 7.94 3.33 -8.29
C ALA A 76 7.95 2.43 -9.54
N ARG A 77 8.38 2.97 -10.68
CA ARG A 77 8.56 2.23 -11.94
C ARG A 77 9.56 1.10 -11.80
N GLN A 78 10.72 1.37 -11.22
CA GLN A 78 11.75 0.35 -11.00
C GLN A 78 11.24 -0.78 -10.10
N LYS A 79 10.47 -0.47 -9.05
CA LYS A 79 9.79 -1.46 -8.20
C LYS A 79 8.75 -2.28 -8.98
N GLY A 80 8.05 -1.66 -9.92
CA GLY A 80 7.13 -2.33 -10.84
C GLY A 80 7.83 -3.08 -11.98
N GLY A 81 9.15 -2.95 -12.12
CA GLY A 81 9.91 -3.49 -13.25
C GLY A 81 9.51 -2.86 -14.59
N ILE A 82 9.13 -1.57 -14.61
CA ILE A 82 8.62 -0.85 -15.78
C ILE A 82 9.73 0.05 -16.34
N SER A 83 10.09 -0.12 -17.62
CA SER A 83 11.14 0.67 -18.27
C SER A 83 10.67 2.07 -18.66
N ALA A 84 11.59 3.04 -18.68
CA ALA A 84 11.31 4.45 -19.02
C ALA A 84 10.72 4.67 -20.41
N ARG A 85 10.96 3.71 -21.29
CA ARG A 85 10.53 3.73 -22.69
C ARG A 85 9.13 3.15 -22.91
N GLU A 86 8.54 2.51 -21.89
CA GLU A 86 7.22 1.91 -22.00
C GLU A 86 6.12 2.93 -21.71
N HIS A 87 4.93 2.72 -22.26
CA HIS A 87 3.76 3.51 -21.91
C HIS A 87 3.21 3.04 -20.56
N TYR A 88 3.33 3.87 -19.53
CA TYR A 88 2.80 3.63 -18.20
C TYR A 88 1.74 4.66 -17.85
N THR A 89 0.78 4.25 -17.02
CA THR A 89 -0.20 5.15 -16.40
C THR A 89 0.26 5.49 -15.00
N LEU A 90 0.01 6.74 -14.63
CA LEU A 90 0.28 7.25 -13.29
C LEU A 90 -1.04 7.42 -12.55
N GLU A 91 -1.06 6.95 -11.31
CA GLU A 91 -2.17 7.13 -10.40
C GLU A 91 -1.61 7.64 -9.08
N ARG A 92 -2.35 8.53 -8.41
CA ARG A 92 -2.02 9.03 -7.08
C ARG A 92 -3.03 8.52 -6.06
N PHE A 93 -2.62 8.34 -4.81
CA PHE A 93 -3.53 8.01 -3.73
C PHE A 93 -3.10 8.71 -2.43
N GLU A 94 -4.06 9.07 -1.60
CA GLU A 94 -3.79 9.56 -0.25
C GLU A 94 -3.71 8.38 0.73
N VAL A 95 -2.81 8.47 1.71
CA VAL A 95 -2.68 7.48 2.79
C VAL A 95 -3.17 8.11 4.08
N VAL A 96 -4.24 7.56 4.65
CA VAL A 96 -4.75 7.97 5.96
C VAL A 96 -4.28 6.95 7.00
N ARG A 97 -3.41 7.39 7.91
CA ARG A 97 -2.90 6.55 9.00
C ARG A 97 -3.91 6.54 10.14
N HIS A 98 -4.50 5.37 10.42
CA HIS A 98 -5.32 5.17 11.62
C HIS A 98 -4.46 4.54 12.73
N THR A 99 -4.39 5.21 13.89
CA THR A 99 -3.68 4.78 15.11
C THR A 99 -4.62 4.31 16.20
#